data_AF-A0A2V5WPX6-F1
#
_entry.id   AF-A0A2V5WPX6-F1
#
_cell.length_a   1.000
_cell.length_b   1.000
_cell.length_c   1.000
_cell.angle_alpha   90.00
_cell.angle_beta   90.00
_cell.angle_gamma   90.00
#
_symmetry.space_group_name_H-M   'P 1'
#
loop_
_entity.id
_entity.type
_entity.pdbx_description
1 polymer ?
#
loop_
_entity_poly.entity_id
_entity_poly.type
_entity_poly.pdbx_seq_one_letter_code
_entity_poly.pdbx_strand_id
1 'polypeptide(L)'
;MITWTASGKQSGNVDVLFVQNAKEVTFKEGKLVLQGVNPVTVCFTDRPARLAGHMQTSKFIPLWSNGKDSFLKDNPNATLSVFSGDNVSDLVVELSNPQLSGNDLTYDARILEGTPPANGGACALFIDVIGMPATPFSYAGAARRAYRRGY
;
A
#
# COMPACT_ATOMS: atom_id res chain seq x y z
N MET A 1 9.39 6.67 -9.74
CA MET A 1 8.48 7.18 -10.77
C MET A 1 7.56 6.03 -11.13
N ILE A 2 6.24 6.22 -11.06
CA ILE A 2 5.27 5.20 -11.50
C ILE A 2 5.23 5.21 -13.02
N THR A 3 5.29 4.03 -13.63
CA THR A 3 5.10 3.86 -15.07
C THR A 3 3.64 3.47 -15.30
N TRP A 4 2.83 4.44 -15.75
CA TRP A 4 1.42 4.22 -16.11
C TRP A 4 1.32 3.58 -17.49
N THR A 5 0.56 2.51 -17.61
CA THR A 5 0.39 1.75 -18.86
C THR A 5 -0.98 1.98 -19.49
N ALA A 6 -1.99 2.43 -18.74
CA ALA A 6 -3.32 2.77 -19.24
C ALA A 6 -3.59 4.27 -19.17
N SER A 7 -4.06 4.86 -20.28
CA SER A 7 -4.38 6.28 -20.41
C SER A 7 -5.88 6.53 -20.20
N GLY A 8 -6.28 6.75 -18.95
CA GLY A 8 -7.58 7.34 -18.62
C GLY A 8 -7.51 8.86 -18.62
N LYS A 9 -8.62 9.56 -18.89
CA LYS A 9 -8.71 11.01 -18.64
C LYS A 9 -8.56 11.25 -17.14
N GLN A 10 -7.50 11.94 -16.74
CA GLN A 10 -7.27 12.35 -15.35
C GLN A 10 -8.23 13.51 -15.03
N SER A 11 -9.50 13.18 -14.72
CA SER A 11 -10.50 14.17 -14.32
C SER A 11 -10.76 14.05 -12.82
N GLY A 12 -10.24 14.99 -12.03
CA GLY A 12 -10.47 15.07 -10.60
C GLY A 12 -9.35 14.50 -9.73
N ASN A 13 -9.58 14.48 -8.42
CA ASN A 13 -8.67 13.87 -7.45
C ASN A 13 -8.77 12.36 -7.56
N VAL A 14 -7.65 11.70 -7.78
CA VAL A 14 -7.59 10.25 -7.95
C VAL A 14 -6.72 9.66 -6.85
N ASP A 15 -7.26 8.72 -6.10
CA ASP A 15 -6.52 7.99 -5.05
C ASP A 15 -5.85 6.76 -5.67
N VAL A 16 -4.57 6.57 -5.36
CA VAL A 16 -3.77 5.46 -5.88
C VAL A 16 -3.74 4.35 -4.85
N LEU A 17 -4.14 3.16 -5.27
CA LEU A 17 -3.98 1.92 -4.52
C LEU A 17 -2.75 1.17 -5.01
N PHE A 18 -2.11 0.45 -4.09
CA PHE A 18 -0.92 -0.35 -4.38
C PHE A 18 -1.16 -1.82 -4.04
N VAL A 19 -0.55 -2.72 -4.82
CA VAL A 19 -0.57 -4.16 -4.53
C VAL A 19 0.85 -4.71 -4.55
N GLN A 20 1.21 -5.40 -3.47
CA GLN A 20 2.44 -6.16 -3.37
C GLN A 20 2.12 -7.65 -3.27
N ASN A 21 2.81 -8.47 -4.05
CA ASN A 21 2.67 -9.93 -4.00
C ASN A 21 3.93 -10.54 -3.43
N ALA A 22 3.79 -11.59 -2.63
CA ALA A 22 4.92 -12.33 -2.07
C ALA A 22 4.65 -13.83 -2.08
N LYS A 23 5.74 -14.61 -2.02
CA LYS A 23 5.67 -16.08 -2.02
C LYS A 23 5.17 -16.62 -0.69
N GLU A 24 5.49 -15.91 0.38
CA GLU A 24 5.12 -16.27 1.74
C GLU A 24 4.97 -15.00 2.59
N VAL A 25 4.17 -15.08 3.65
CA VAL A 25 4.06 -14.03 4.66
C VAL A 25 4.14 -14.62 6.05
N THR A 26 4.80 -13.90 6.95
CA THR A 26 4.74 -14.17 8.38
C THR A 26 4.30 -12.93 9.13
N PHE A 27 3.49 -13.13 10.16
CA PHE A 27 3.10 -12.08 11.10
C PHE A 27 3.46 -12.51 12.51
N LYS A 28 4.50 -11.90 13.09
CA LYS A 28 4.98 -12.23 14.44
C LYS A 28 5.43 -10.97 15.15
N GLU A 29 5.04 -10.83 16.41
CA GLU A 29 5.50 -9.73 17.28
C GLU A 29 5.29 -8.33 16.67
N GLY A 30 4.17 -8.13 15.97
CA GLY A 30 3.85 -6.87 15.30
C GLY A 30 4.68 -6.60 14.03
N LYS A 31 5.40 -7.60 13.51
CA LYS A 31 6.13 -7.52 12.25
C LYS A 31 5.45 -8.38 11.19
N LEU A 32 5.12 -7.75 10.06
CA LEU A 32 4.64 -8.39 8.85
C LEU A 32 5.80 -8.51 7.88
N VAL A 33 6.22 -9.74 7.57
CA VAL A 33 7.33 -10.01 6.65
C VAL A 33 6.78 -10.67 5.39
N LEU A 34 6.90 -9.97 4.27
CA LEU A 34 6.65 -10.48 2.93
C LEU A 34 7.92 -11.11 2.38
N GLN A 35 7.97 -12.43 2.32
CA GLN A 35 9.16 -13.18 1.89
C GLN A 35 9.11 -13.44 0.39
N GLY A 36 10.24 -13.18 -0.29
CA GLY A 36 10.29 -13.27 -1.74
C GLY A 36 9.28 -12.35 -2.43
N VAL A 37 9.19 -11.10 -1.97
CA VAL A 37 8.30 -10.08 -2.55
C VAL A 37 8.63 -9.87 -4.03
N ASN A 38 7.60 -9.66 -4.84
CA ASN A 38 7.77 -9.33 -6.24
C ASN A 38 8.56 -8.01 -6.36
N PRO A 39 9.58 -7.91 -7.24
CA PRO A 39 10.31 -6.66 -7.45
C PRO A 39 9.44 -5.53 -8.06
N VAL A 40 8.22 -5.85 -8.49
CA VAL A 40 7.24 -4.91 -9.02
C VAL A 40 6.04 -4.79 -8.08
N THR A 41 5.79 -3.57 -7.63
CA THR A 41 4.51 -3.15 -7.01
C THR A 41 3.56 -2.69 -8.10
N VAL A 42 2.33 -3.20 -8.09
CA VAL A 42 1.26 -2.74 -8.98
C VAL A 42 0.63 -1.49 -8.38
N CYS A 43 0.32 -0.51 -9.22
CA CYS A 43 -0.38 0.71 -8.84
C CYS A 43 -1.61 0.86 -9.71
N PHE A 44 -2.75 1.21 -9.14
CA PHE A 44 -3.94 1.49 -9.94
C PHE A 44 -4.84 2.49 -9.23
N THR A 45 -5.78 3.05 -9.99
CA THR A 45 -6.69 4.07 -9.50
C THR A 45 -8.13 3.67 -9.77
N ASP A 46 -9.03 4.05 -8.86
CA ASP A 46 -10.47 3.85 -9.05
C ASP A 46 -11.11 4.97 -9.91
N ARG A 47 -12.40 4.83 -10.23
CA ARG A 47 -13.18 5.78 -11.03
C ARG A 47 -13.06 7.21 -10.49
N PRO A 48 -13.07 8.23 -11.38
CA PRO A 48 -13.33 8.16 -12.82
C PRO A 48 -12.11 7.83 -13.69
N ALA A 49 -10.89 8.02 -13.18
CA ALA A 49 -9.68 7.75 -13.93
C ALA A 49 -9.19 6.33 -13.62
N ARG A 50 -9.48 5.35 -14.48
CA ARG A 50 -8.96 3.98 -14.36
C ARG A 50 -7.58 3.89 -14.99
N LEU A 51 -6.56 4.16 -14.19
CA LEU A 51 -5.17 4.01 -14.57
C LEU A 51 -4.64 2.75 -13.92
N ALA A 52 -3.81 2.01 -14.64
CA ALA A 52 -3.01 0.93 -14.11
C ALA A 52 -1.55 1.22 -14.46
N GLY A 53 -0.65 0.81 -13.58
CA GLY A 53 0.77 1.04 -13.71
C GLY A 53 1.56 0.20 -12.74
N HIS A 54 2.86 0.43 -12.77
CA HIS A 54 3.81 -0.36 -12.01
C HIS A 54 4.93 0.53 -11.49
N MET A 55 5.54 0.11 -10.38
CA MET A 55 6.79 0.66 -9.90
C MET A 55 7.66 -0.42 -9.29
N GLN A 56 8.96 -0.18 -9.23
CA GLN A 56 9.86 -1.07 -8.50
C GLN A 56 9.53 -1.02 -7.00
N THR A 57 9.44 -2.19 -6.35
CA THR A 57 9.20 -2.33 -4.91
C THR A 57 10.26 -1.59 -4.09
N SER A 58 11.52 -1.60 -4.53
CA SER A 58 12.61 -0.83 -3.92
C SER A 58 12.40 0.69 -3.97
N LYS A 59 11.60 1.19 -4.93
CA LYS A 59 11.22 2.61 -5.04
C LYS A 59 9.94 2.94 -4.27
N PHE A 60 9.21 1.93 -3.77
CA PHE A 60 8.01 2.12 -2.94
C PHE A 60 8.39 2.42 -1.49
N ILE A 61 9.48 1.84 -1.00
CA ILE A 61 9.95 1.97 0.40
C ILE A 61 10.28 3.43 0.79
N PRO A 62 10.96 4.23 -0.06
CA PRO A 62 11.25 5.63 0.25
C PRO A 62 10.02 6.53 0.46
N LEU A 63 8.80 6.04 0.21
CA LEU A 63 7.56 6.79 0.50
C LEU A 63 7.35 7.04 2.02
N TRP A 64 8.05 6.28 2.87
CA TRP A 64 8.12 6.51 4.32
C TRP A 64 9.27 7.44 4.73
N SER A 65 10.17 7.84 3.83
CA SER A 65 11.44 8.44 4.22
C SER A 65 11.54 9.96 4.03
N ASN A 66 10.70 10.59 3.21
CA ASN A 66 10.88 12.03 2.92
C ASN A 66 9.59 12.78 2.52
N GLY A 67 9.45 14.00 3.07
CA GLY A 67 8.47 15.02 2.65
C GLY A 67 7.46 15.39 3.73
N LYS A 68 6.96 16.65 3.69
CA LYS A 68 5.80 17.12 4.50
C LYS A 68 4.54 16.25 4.31
N ASP A 69 4.57 15.49 3.23
CA ASP A 69 3.49 14.67 2.71
C ASP A 69 3.90 13.17 2.59
N SER A 70 4.53 12.59 3.62
CA SER A 70 5.04 11.19 3.61
C SER A 70 4.13 10.23 4.39
N PHE A 71 4.18 8.93 4.06
CA PHE A 71 3.47 7.86 4.82
C PHE A 71 3.93 7.74 6.27
N LEU A 72 5.02 8.41 6.64
CA LEU A 72 5.49 8.49 8.02
C LEU A 72 4.58 9.37 8.89
N LYS A 73 3.82 10.29 8.29
CA LYS A 73 2.91 11.17 9.02
C LYS A 73 1.55 10.51 9.28
N ASP A 74 1.01 9.84 8.26
CA ASP A 74 -0.22 9.06 8.32
C ASP A 74 0.09 7.70 7.69
N ASN A 75 0.17 6.65 8.52
CA ASN A 75 0.49 5.29 8.07
C ASN A 75 -0.67 4.70 7.25
N PRO A 76 -0.40 3.98 6.15
CA PRO A 76 -1.46 3.40 5.33
C PRO A 76 -2.09 2.18 5.98
N ASN A 77 -3.38 2.06 5.76
CA ASN A 77 -4.09 0.81 6.00
C ASN A 77 -3.83 -0.13 4.83
N ALA A 78 -3.82 -1.42 5.12
CA ALA A 78 -3.68 -2.45 4.12
C ALA A 78 -4.52 -3.67 4.48
N THR A 79 -5.01 -4.35 3.46
CA THR A 79 -5.61 -5.68 3.58
C THR A 79 -4.61 -6.70 3.07
N LEU A 80 -4.20 -7.61 3.94
CA LEU A 80 -3.38 -8.77 3.61
C LEU A 80 -4.31 -9.95 3.33
N SER A 81 -4.28 -10.48 2.11
CA SER A 81 -4.94 -11.72 1.74
C SER A 81 -3.90 -12.83 1.64
N VAL A 82 -4.09 -13.92 2.39
CA VAL A 82 -3.18 -15.07 2.43
C VAL A 82 -3.89 -16.31 1.93
N PHE A 83 -3.27 -16.99 0.96
CA PHE A 83 -3.78 -18.21 0.36
C PHE A 83 -3.24 -19.43 1.12
N SER A 84 -4.15 -20.34 1.48
CA SER A 84 -3.84 -21.62 2.12
C SER A 84 -4.65 -22.73 1.44
N GLY A 85 -4.06 -23.34 0.41
CA GLY A 85 -4.78 -24.22 -0.51
C GLY A 85 -5.88 -23.45 -1.25
N ASP A 86 -7.12 -23.92 -1.14
CA ASP A 86 -8.30 -23.28 -1.74
C ASP A 86 -8.95 -22.21 -0.85
N ASN A 87 -8.42 -22.00 0.36
CA ASN A 87 -8.94 -21.01 1.30
C ASN A 87 -8.13 -19.71 1.25
N VAL A 88 -8.82 -18.59 1.49
CA VAL A 88 -8.21 -17.26 1.64
C VAL A 88 -8.58 -16.71 3.02
N SER A 89 -7.59 -16.18 3.72
CA SER A 89 -7.79 -15.44 4.97
C SER A 89 -7.34 -14.00 4.81
N ASP A 90 -8.16 -13.06 5.29
CA ASP A 90 -7.88 -11.64 5.22
C ASP A 90 -7.54 -11.05 6.59
N LEU A 91 -6.58 -10.12 6.61
CA LEU A 91 -6.15 -9.37 7.79
C LEU A 91 -5.99 -7.89 7.42
N VAL A 92 -6.67 -7.00 8.14
CA VAL A 92 -6.53 -5.56 7.96
C VAL A 92 -5.50 -5.03 8.95
N VAL A 93 -4.50 -4.30 8.45
CA VAL A 93 -3.38 -3.78 9.24
C VAL A 93 -3.08 -2.33 8.89
N GLU A 94 -2.56 -1.57 9.85
CA GLU A 94 -1.87 -0.30 9.61
C GLU A 94 -0.36 -0.60 9.46
N LEU A 95 0.26 -0.12 8.38
CA LEU A 95 1.65 -0.42 8.02
C LEU A 95 2.59 0.74 8.32
N SER A 96 3.77 0.45 8.84
CA SER A 96 4.80 1.43 9.13
C SER A 96 6.21 0.86 8.94
N ASN A 97 7.20 1.75 8.87
CA ASN A 97 8.63 1.40 8.89
C ASN A 97 9.05 0.27 7.91
N PRO A 98 8.80 0.43 6.60
CA PRO A 98 9.18 -0.58 5.60
C PRO A 98 10.70 -0.77 5.52
N GLN A 99 11.14 -2.02 5.48
CA GLN A 99 12.55 -2.40 5.36
C GLN A 99 12.69 -3.54 4.35
N LEU A 100 13.45 -3.32 3.28
CA LEU A 100 13.77 -4.36 2.30
C LEU A 100 15.20 -4.84 2.48
N SER A 101 15.34 -6.16 2.66
CA SER A 101 16.61 -6.86 2.71
C SER A 101 16.58 -7.97 1.67
N GLY A 102 17.37 -7.82 0.60
CA GLY A 102 17.27 -8.72 -0.55
C GLY A 102 15.87 -8.70 -1.16
N ASN A 103 15.15 -9.83 -1.05
CA ASN A 103 13.78 -9.98 -1.54
C ASN A 103 12.74 -10.05 -0.41
N ASP A 104 13.14 -9.77 0.83
CA ASP A 104 12.24 -9.82 1.98
C ASP A 104 11.90 -8.41 2.43
N LEU A 105 10.62 -8.09 2.42
CA LEU A 105 10.08 -6.77 2.80
C LEU A 105 9.35 -6.88 4.13
N THR A 106 9.88 -6.20 5.14
CA THR A 106 9.32 -6.17 6.48
C THR A 106 8.61 -4.85 6.73
N TYR A 107 7.45 -4.91 7.37
CA TYR A 107 6.72 -3.79 7.93
C TYR A 107 6.55 -3.99 9.44
N ASP A 108 6.61 -2.90 10.19
CA ASP A 108 5.95 -2.85 11.49
C ASP A 108 4.45 -2.67 11.24
N ALA A 109 3.62 -3.54 11.81
CA ALA A 109 2.21 -3.65 11.47
C ALA A 109 1.32 -3.77 12.72
N ARG A 110 0.28 -2.93 12.77
CA ARG A 110 -0.76 -2.98 13.81
C ARG A 110 -2.03 -3.58 13.22
N ILE A 111 -2.55 -4.64 13.83
CA ILE A 111 -3.81 -5.25 13.41
C ILE A 111 -4.96 -4.29 13.70
N LEU A 112 -5.82 -4.08 12.71
CA LEU A 112 -7.06 -3.32 12.83
C LEU A 112 -8.27 -4.24 12.84
N GLU A 113 -8.26 -5.29 12.00
CA GLU A 113 -9.35 -6.26 11.87
C GLU A 113 -8.82 -7.61 11.40
N GLY A 114 -9.47 -8.70 11.82
CA GLY A 114 -9.12 -10.06 11.43
C GLY A 114 -8.16 -10.74 12.41
N THR A 115 -7.80 -11.98 12.10
CA THR A 115 -6.85 -12.78 12.89
C THR A 115 -5.67 -13.15 11.99
N PRO A 116 -4.42 -12.95 12.43
CA PRO A 116 -3.26 -13.35 11.64
C PRO A 116 -3.34 -14.84 11.30
N PRO A 117 -2.99 -15.23 10.07
CA PRO A 117 -3.07 -16.62 9.67
C PRO A 117 -2.09 -17.44 10.52
N ALA A 118 -2.55 -18.60 10.98
CA ALA A 118 -1.73 -19.50 11.81
C ALA A 118 -0.48 -19.99 11.06
N ASN A 119 -0.60 -20.12 9.73
CA ASN A 119 0.48 -20.51 8.83
C ASN A 119 0.67 -19.44 7.75
N GLY A 120 1.90 -19.26 7.30
CA GLY A 120 2.20 -18.44 6.13
C GLY A 120 1.69 -19.07 4.84
N GLY A 121 1.69 -18.28 3.77
CA GLY A 121 1.32 -18.72 2.43
C GLY A 121 1.52 -17.62 1.40
N ALA A 122 1.33 -17.97 0.12
CA ALA A 122 1.32 -16.97 -0.95
C ALA A 122 0.31 -15.88 -0.62
N CYS A 123 0.68 -14.62 -0.84
CA CYS A 123 -0.15 -13.53 -0.36
C CYS A 123 -0.14 -12.32 -1.31
N ALA A 124 -1.20 -11.53 -1.19
CA ALA A 124 -1.33 -10.21 -1.79
C ALA A 124 -1.63 -9.18 -0.69
N LEU A 125 -0.86 -8.10 -0.66
CA LEU A 125 -1.04 -6.99 0.26
C LEU A 125 -1.57 -5.78 -0.52
N PHE A 126 -2.83 -5.43 -0.27
CA PHE A 126 -3.53 -4.30 -0.86
C PHE A 126 -3.38 -3.10 0.06
N ILE A 127 -2.66 -2.07 -0.38
CA ILE A 127 -2.33 -0.90 0.41
C ILE A 127 -3.17 0.28 -0.07
N ASP A 128 -3.90 0.87 0.88
CA ASP A 128 -4.80 1.98 0.65
C ASP A 128 -4.27 3.27 1.27
N VAL A 129 -4.33 4.35 0.49
CA VAL A 129 -3.89 5.70 0.84
C VAL A 129 -5.10 6.62 1.06
N ILE A 130 -6.33 6.11 0.96
CA ILE A 130 -7.58 6.83 1.21
C ILE A 130 -7.53 7.46 2.61
N GLY A 131 -7.73 8.78 2.66
CA GLY A 131 -7.74 9.54 3.91
C GLY A 131 -6.42 10.17 4.32
N MET A 132 -5.34 10.03 3.55
CA MET A 132 -4.08 10.75 3.80
C MET A 132 -4.04 12.10 3.07
N PRO A 133 -4.38 13.23 3.70
CA PRO A 133 -4.58 14.46 2.96
C PRO A 133 -3.28 15.11 2.40
N ALA A 134 -2.16 14.52 2.76
CA ALA A 134 -0.84 15.03 2.58
C ALA A 134 0.03 13.88 2.08
N THR A 135 -0.34 13.17 1.01
CA THR A 135 0.64 12.30 0.32
C THR A 135 0.57 12.58 -1.17
N PRO A 136 1.70 12.52 -1.90
CA PRO A 136 1.73 12.85 -3.33
C PRO A 136 0.86 11.93 -4.19
N PHE A 137 0.36 10.83 -3.63
CA PHE A 137 -0.49 9.84 -4.29
C PHE A 137 -1.95 9.82 -3.76
N SER A 138 -2.28 10.69 -2.80
CA SER A 138 -3.66 10.92 -2.33
C SER A 138 -4.11 12.31 -2.73
N TYR A 139 -4.80 12.39 -3.86
CA TYR A 139 -5.31 13.68 -4.36
C TYR A 139 -6.58 14.11 -3.61
N ALA A 140 -7.33 13.21 -2.97
CA ALA A 140 -8.45 13.59 -2.10
C ALA A 140 -8.00 14.52 -0.95
N GLY A 141 -6.74 14.40 -0.56
CA GLY A 141 -6.06 15.30 0.35
C GLY A 141 -5.81 16.71 -0.12
N ALA A 142 -5.39 16.83 -1.38
CA ALA A 142 -5.10 18.12 -1.99
C ALA A 142 -6.36 19.00 -2.06
N ALA A 143 -7.55 18.42 -2.30
CA ALA A 143 -8.80 19.18 -2.40
C ALA A 143 -9.33 19.72 -1.07
N ARG A 144 -9.18 19.01 0.06
CA ARG A 144 -9.60 19.55 1.37
C ARG A 144 -8.81 20.81 1.77
N ARG A 145 -7.60 21.00 1.21
CA ARG A 145 -6.78 22.23 1.40
C ARG A 145 -7.34 23.45 0.69
N ALA A 146 -7.96 23.27 -0.47
CA ALA A 146 -8.60 24.38 -1.18
C ALA A 146 -9.79 24.93 -0.38
N TYR A 147 -10.56 24.05 0.27
CA TYR A 147 -11.71 24.45 1.08
C TYR A 147 -11.32 25.12 2.40
N ARG A 148 -10.25 24.65 3.06
CA ARG A 148 -9.80 25.17 4.37
C ARG A 148 -8.99 26.48 4.31
N ARG A 149 -8.67 26.97 3.10
CA ARG A 149 -8.05 28.29 2.86
C ARG A 149 -9.05 29.33 2.33
N GLY A 150 -10.34 28.98 2.26
CA GLY A 150 -11.42 29.82 1.74
C GLY A 150 -12.33 30.44 2.81
N TYR A 151 -11.98 30.35 4.09
CA TYR A 151 -12.63 31.06 5.20
C TYR A 151 -11.59 31.59 6.18
#